data_AF-A0A523AS74-F1
#
_entry.id   AF-A0A523AS74-F1
#
_cell.length_a   1.000
_cell.length_b   1.000
_cell.length_c   1.000
_cell.angle_alpha   90.00
_cell.angle_beta   90.00
_cell.angle_gamma   90.00
#
_symmetry.space_group_name_H-M   'P 1'
#
loop_
_entity.id
_entity.type
_entity.pdbx_description
1 polymer ?
#
loop_
_entity_poly.entity_id
_entity_poly.type
_entity_poly.pdbx_seq_one_letter_code
_entity_poly.pdbx_strand_id
1 'polypeptide(L)'
;PGTPLAEEVCRLPEEENPVFQKEEGKWGRLGLTVAEARALDLMLTASCARSRPILLTDGFYRRLVEEVKRQGEEVRANTRDLKRLLGFSGTVFREKSRRK
;
A
#
# COMPACT_ATOMS: atom_id res chain seq x y z
N PRO A 1 3.85 5.97 -14.34
CA PRO A 1 5.14 6.61 -13.98
C PRO A 1 5.18 8.08 -14.47
N GLY A 2 5.21 9.04 -13.55
CA GLY A 2 5.14 10.48 -13.86
C GLY A 2 3.91 11.22 -13.31
N THR A 3 3.17 10.61 -12.39
CA THR A 3 2.09 11.28 -11.65
C THR A 3 2.67 12.03 -10.43
N PRO A 4 1.98 13.06 -9.89
CA PRO A 4 2.40 13.70 -8.64
C PRO A 4 2.61 12.70 -7.48
N LEU A 5 1.75 11.69 -7.39
CA LEU A 5 1.89 10.62 -6.41
C LEU A 5 3.19 9.82 -6.60
N ALA A 6 3.60 9.57 -7.84
CA ALA A 6 4.84 8.84 -8.10
C ALA A 6 6.07 9.62 -7.62
N GLU A 7 6.07 10.95 -7.79
CA GLU A 7 7.14 11.81 -7.27
C GLU A 7 7.20 11.79 -5.73
N GLU A 8 6.04 11.86 -5.08
CA GLU A 8 5.93 11.80 -3.62
C GLU A 8 6.46 10.46 -3.08
N VAL A 9 6.04 9.35 -3.67
CA VAL A 9 6.53 8.00 -3.32
C VAL A 9 8.03 7.88 -3.51
N CYS A 10 8.59 8.46 -4.57
CA CYS A 10 10.04 8.47 -4.78
C CYS A 10 10.79 9.25 -3.70
N ARG A 11 10.25 10.40 -3.24
CA ARG A 11 10.86 11.25 -2.22
C ARG A 11 10.75 10.69 -0.79
N LEU A 12 9.71 9.93 -0.48
CA LEU A 12 9.46 9.40 0.86
C LEU A 12 10.45 8.27 1.21
N PRO A 13 11.29 8.37 2.27
CA PRO A 13 12.19 7.28 2.69
C PRO A 13 11.44 5.97 2.99
N GLU A 14 12.09 4.81 2.85
CA GLU A 14 11.42 3.52 3.13
C GLU A 14 11.02 3.42 4.61
N GLU A 15 11.83 3.97 5.50
CA GLU A 15 11.64 3.98 6.96
C GLU A 15 10.40 4.77 7.37
N GLU A 16 10.01 5.78 6.58
CA GLU A 16 8.84 6.62 6.81
C GLU A 16 7.60 6.14 6.05
N ASN A 17 7.77 5.19 5.13
CA ASN A 17 6.70 4.74 4.24
C ASN A 17 5.91 3.57 4.88
N PRO A 18 4.59 3.74 5.12
CA PRO A 18 3.74 2.72 5.76
C PRO A 18 3.71 1.36 5.05
N VAL A 19 4.07 1.33 3.76
CA VAL A 19 4.15 0.12 2.95
C VAL A 19 5.32 -0.78 3.38
N PHE A 20 6.35 -0.22 4.05
CA PHE A 20 7.50 -0.95 4.58
C PHE A 20 7.55 -1.01 6.11
N GLN A 21 6.96 -0.04 6.80
CA GLN A 21 6.90 -0.03 8.26
C GLN A 21 6.13 -1.21 8.81
N LYS A 22 6.70 -1.91 9.78
CA LYS A 22 6.02 -2.99 10.50
C LYS A 22 4.92 -2.41 11.40
N GLU A 23 3.76 -3.05 11.41
CA GLU A 23 2.69 -2.73 12.36
C GLU A 23 3.03 -3.31 13.74
N GLU A 24 3.01 -2.46 14.77
CA GLU A 24 3.29 -2.86 16.16
C GLU A 24 2.05 -2.81 17.08
N GLY A 25 0.94 -2.25 16.61
CA GLY A 25 -0.28 -2.07 17.37
C GLY A 25 -1.24 -3.25 17.31
N LYS A 26 -2.53 -2.95 17.11
CA LYS A 26 -3.66 -3.90 17.18
C LYS A 26 -3.43 -5.18 16.39
N TRP A 27 -2.79 -5.08 15.23
CA TRP A 27 -2.57 -6.19 14.31
C TRP A 27 -1.14 -6.74 14.34
N GLY A 28 -0.28 -6.30 15.27
CA GLY A 28 1.15 -6.62 15.25
C GLY A 28 1.47 -8.13 15.30
N ARG A 29 0.59 -8.95 15.89
CA ARG A 29 0.73 -10.42 15.91
C ARG A 29 0.57 -11.07 14.53
N LEU A 30 -0.01 -10.38 13.56
CA LEU A 30 -0.23 -10.90 12.21
C LEU A 30 0.99 -10.71 11.30
N GLY A 31 2.01 -9.97 11.76
CA GLY A 31 3.20 -9.66 10.97
C GLY A 31 2.90 -8.80 9.74
N LEU A 32 1.94 -7.89 9.87
CA LEU A 32 1.57 -6.94 8.82
C LEU A 32 2.48 -5.69 8.87
N THR A 33 2.53 -4.99 7.76
CA THR A 33 2.96 -3.60 7.69
C THR A 33 1.82 -2.66 8.09
N VAL A 34 2.15 -1.41 8.39
CA VAL A 34 1.17 -0.38 8.75
C VAL A 34 0.12 -0.20 7.64
N ALA A 35 0.55 -0.22 6.37
CA ALA A 35 -0.38 -0.13 5.23
C ALA A 35 -1.34 -1.32 5.14
N GLU A 36 -0.84 -2.55 5.31
CA GLU A 36 -1.68 -3.76 5.28
C GLU A 36 -2.65 -3.82 6.46
N ALA A 37 -2.21 -3.40 7.65
CA ALA A 37 -3.05 -3.31 8.84
C ALA A 37 -4.22 -2.33 8.64
N ARG A 38 -3.93 -1.14 8.07
CA ARG A 38 -4.96 -0.15 7.71
C ARG A 38 -5.91 -0.68 6.65
N ALA A 39 -5.40 -1.39 5.63
CA ALA A 39 -6.21 -2.02 4.61
C ALA A 39 -7.15 -3.08 5.21
N LEU A 40 -6.66 -3.88 6.15
CA LEU A 40 -7.46 -4.89 6.85
C LEU A 40 -8.59 -4.26 7.66
N ASP A 41 -8.30 -3.23 8.46
CA ASP A 41 -9.32 -2.50 9.21
C ASP A 41 -10.40 -1.91 8.28
N LEU A 42 -9.99 -1.36 7.14
CA LEU A 42 -10.90 -0.82 6.14
C LEU A 42 -11.77 -1.93 5.52
N MET A 43 -11.19 -3.06 5.15
CA MET A 43 -11.93 -4.19 4.58
C MET A 43 -12.94 -4.80 5.57
N LEU A 44 -12.56 -4.93 6.84
CA LEU A 44 -13.45 -5.39 7.91
C LEU A 44 -14.61 -4.42 8.11
N THR A 45 -14.31 -3.12 8.22
CA THR A 45 -15.32 -2.06 8.37
C THR A 45 -16.27 -2.04 7.18
N ALA A 46 -15.73 -2.09 5.97
CA ALA A 46 -16.50 -2.12 4.73
C ALA A 46 -17.32 -3.41 4.56
N SER A 47 -16.99 -4.50 5.25
CA SER A 47 -17.79 -5.73 5.24
C SER A 47 -19.04 -5.60 6.11
N CYS A 48 -18.94 -4.82 7.20
CA CYS A 48 -20.06 -4.54 8.11
C CYS A 48 -20.94 -3.39 7.62
N ALA A 49 -20.39 -2.40 6.92
CA ALA A 49 -21.09 -1.20 6.48
C ALA A 49 -21.92 -1.36 5.19
N ARG A 50 -22.01 -2.56 4.62
CA ARG A 50 -22.78 -2.81 3.38
C ARG A 50 -24.28 -2.86 3.66
N SER A 51 -25.09 -2.59 2.63
CA SER A 51 -26.56 -2.76 2.70
C SER A 51 -26.99 -4.17 3.09
N ARG A 52 -26.18 -5.18 2.73
CA ARG A 52 -26.26 -6.55 3.25
C ARG A 52 -24.92 -6.88 3.91
N PRO A 53 -24.78 -6.72 5.23
CA PRO A 53 -23.55 -7.01 5.94
C PRO A 53 -23.12 -8.48 5.77
N ILE A 54 -21.82 -8.70 5.62
CA ILE A 54 -21.26 -10.05 5.55
C ILE A 54 -20.94 -10.51 6.98
N LEU A 55 -21.35 -11.72 7.34
CA LEU A 55 -20.98 -12.33 8.61
C LEU A 55 -19.47 -12.54 8.67
N LEU A 56 -18.84 -11.95 9.69
CA LEU A 56 -17.42 -12.12 10.00
C LEU A 56 -17.16 -13.51 10.58
N THR A 57 -17.03 -14.49 9.69
CA THR A 57 -16.58 -15.85 10.05
C THR A 57 -15.05 -15.90 10.08
N ASP A 58 -14.49 -16.84 10.84
CA ASP A 58 -13.03 -17.07 10.88
C ASP A 58 -12.44 -17.30 9.48
N GLY A 59 -13.16 -18.05 8.63
CA GLY A 59 -12.75 -18.32 7.26
C GLY A 59 -12.81 -17.09 6.35
N PHE A 60 -13.71 -16.14 6.60
CA PHE A 60 -13.74 -14.87 5.89
C PHE A 60 -12.63 -13.94 6.38
N TYR A 61 -12.43 -13.84 7.69
CA TYR A 61 -11.34 -13.08 8.29
C TYR A 61 -9.97 -13.53 7.79
N ARG A 62 -9.68 -14.83 7.78
CA ARG A 62 -8.40 -15.37 7.27
C ARG A 62 -8.15 -14.98 5.80
N ARG A 63 -9.19 -15.07 4.96
CA ARG A 63 -9.10 -14.64 3.55
C ARG A 63 -8.78 -13.16 3.41
N LEU A 64 -9.36 -12.29 4.24
CA LEU A 64 -9.00 -10.86 4.24
C LEU A 64 -7.55 -10.64 4.66
N VAL A 65 -7.05 -11.35 5.67
CA VAL A 65 -5.65 -11.28 6.11
C VAL A 65 -4.70 -11.73 5.00
N GLU A 66 -5.01 -12.84 4.32
CA GLU A 66 -4.23 -13.34 3.17
C GLU A 66 -4.25 -12.33 2.03
N GLU A 67 -5.41 -11.75 1.73
CA GLU A 67 -5.54 -10.78 0.65
C GLU A 67 -4.75 -9.51 0.89
N VAL A 68 -4.81 -8.93 2.10
CA VAL A 68 -4.01 -7.72 2.38
C VAL A 68 -2.52 -8.00 2.34
N LYS A 69 -2.06 -9.19 2.74
CA LYS A 69 -0.65 -9.58 2.63
C LYS A 69 -0.21 -9.69 1.17
N ARG A 70 -1.01 -10.35 0.34
CA ARG A 70 -0.75 -10.49 -1.10
C ARG A 70 -0.69 -9.14 -1.79
N GLN A 71 -1.71 -8.30 -1.58
CA GLN A 71 -1.76 -6.95 -2.14
C GLN A 71 -0.62 -6.06 -1.60
N GLY A 72 -0.30 -6.17 -0.31
CA GLY A 72 0.78 -5.42 0.31
C GLY A 72 2.15 -5.78 -0.25
N GLU A 73 2.39 -7.05 -0.56
CA GLU A 73 3.61 -7.50 -1.25
C GLU A 73 3.72 -6.92 -2.66
N GLU A 74 2.64 -6.98 -3.44
CA GLU A 74 2.58 -6.38 -4.78
C GLU A 74 2.84 -4.86 -4.73
N VAL A 75 2.22 -4.15 -3.78
CA VAL A 75 2.42 -2.71 -3.60
C VAL A 75 3.85 -2.38 -3.17
N ARG A 76 4.46 -3.16 -2.27
CA ARG A 76 5.88 -3.03 -1.89
C ARG A 76 6.81 -3.20 -3.08
N ALA A 77 6.60 -4.26 -3.87
CA ALA A 77 7.40 -4.55 -5.06
C ALA A 77 7.31 -3.38 -6.07
N ASN A 78 6.09 -2.94 -6.38
CA ASN A 78 5.86 -1.81 -7.27
C ASN A 78 6.46 -0.49 -6.75
N THR A 79 6.42 -0.26 -5.43
CA THR A 79 7.04 0.92 -4.80
C THR A 79 8.56 0.91 -4.97
N ARG A 80 9.19 -0.25 -4.76
CA ARG A 80 10.63 -0.43 -4.99
C ARG A 80 11.00 -0.27 -6.46
N ASP A 81 10.21 -0.84 -7.36
CA ASP A 81 10.41 -0.68 -8.80
C ASP A 81 10.29 0.78 -9.23
N LEU A 82 9.29 1.49 -8.71
CA LEU A 82 9.13 2.92 -8.96
C LEU A 82 10.34 3.71 -8.48
N LYS A 83 10.82 3.47 -7.25
CA LYS A 83 12.02 4.10 -6.70
C LYS A 83 13.28 3.75 -7.49
N ARG A 84 13.44 2.51 -7.93
CA ARG A 84 14.58 2.08 -8.76
C ARG A 84 14.58 2.77 -10.12
N LEU A 85 13.42 2.80 -10.79
CA LEU A 85 13.30 3.33 -12.16
C LEU A 85 13.30 4.86 -12.20
N LEU A 86 12.65 5.52 -11.25
CA LEU A 86 12.50 6.98 -11.23
C LEU A 86 13.41 7.69 -10.22
N GLY A 87 13.86 7.02 -9.16
CA GLY A 87 14.74 7.60 -8.14
C GLY A 87 16.18 7.82 -8.63
N PHE A 88 16.67 7.03 -9.59
CA PHE A 88 17.89 7.34 -10.35
C PHE A 88 17.65 8.45 -11.39
N SER A 89 16.41 8.62 -11.83
CA SER A 89 16.01 9.61 -12.83
C SER A 89 15.58 10.91 -12.15
N GLY A 90 16.44 11.44 -11.28
CA GLY A 90 16.39 12.87 -11.03
C GLY A 90 16.52 13.55 -12.39
N THR A 91 15.49 14.27 -12.83
CA THR A 91 15.53 15.20 -13.98
C THR A 91 15.24 14.69 -15.41
N VAL A 92 14.40 13.68 -15.68
CA VAL A 92 14.09 13.34 -17.11
C VAL A 92 12.66 13.66 -17.58
N PHE A 93 11.63 13.59 -16.73
CA PHE A 93 10.25 13.76 -17.23
C PHE A 93 9.74 15.21 -17.31
N ARG A 94 10.49 16.18 -16.76
CA ARG A 94 10.05 17.59 -16.72
C ARG A 94 10.14 18.32 -18.07
N GLU A 95 10.87 17.78 -19.06
CA GLU A 95 11.09 18.47 -20.34
C GLU A 95 10.07 18.14 -21.45
N LYS A 96 9.38 16.99 -21.40
CA LYS A 96 8.52 16.58 -22.53
C LYS A 96 7.12 17.21 -22.56
N SER A 97 6.72 17.95 -21.52
CA SER A 97 5.38 18.59 -21.45
C SER A 97 5.39 20.11 -21.67
N ARG A 98 6.54 20.73 -22.02
CA ARG A 98 6.66 22.17 -22.31
C ARG A 98 6.87 22.50 -23.79
N ARG A 99 6.73 21.53 -24.69
CA ARG A 99 6.68 21.80 -26.14
C ARG A 99 5.27 21.53 -26.65
N LYS A 100 4.43 22.55 -26.59
CA LYS A 100 3.45 22.94 -27.62
C LYS A 100 3.00 24.36 -27.34
#